data_AF-A0A7Z7NQC5-F1
#
_entry.id   AF-A0A7Z7NQC5-F1
#
_cell.length_a   1.000
_cell.length_b   1.000
_cell.length_c   1.000
_cell.angle_alpha   90.00
_cell.angle_beta   90.00
_cell.angle_gamma   90.00
#
_symmetry.space_group_name_H-M   'P 1'
#
loop_
_entity.id
_entity.type
_entity.pdbx_description
1 polymer ?
#
loop_
_entity_poly.entity_id
_entity_poly.type
_entity_poly.pdbx_seq_one_letter_code
_entity_poly.pdbx_strand_id
1 'polypeptide(L)'
;MTDFDRQLQGLANELSQVSHDKPAQLLALTYAGFRAWAKVGNLNFPPERRHELLQEILRFCAYECLCACCFSRDDALQRIADMLDGSYPRYARTRARVAERRDRYGRIRC
;
A
#
# COMPACT_ATOMS: atom_id res chain seq x y z
N MET A 1 16.55 11.84 5.77
CA MET A 1 15.07 11.86 5.71
C MET A 1 14.68 12.85 4.64
N THR A 2 13.96 12.41 3.61
CA THR A 2 13.49 13.31 2.54
C THR A 2 12.35 14.18 3.06
N ASP A 3 12.11 15.35 2.47
CA ASP A 3 10.99 16.21 2.90
C ASP A 3 9.64 15.51 2.72
N PHE A 4 9.54 14.61 1.75
CA PHE A 4 8.42 13.71 1.57
C PHE A 4 8.18 12.79 2.77
N ASP A 5 9.23 12.25 3.38
CA ASP A 5 9.08 11.41 4.59
C ASP A 5 8.58 12.23 5.78
N ARG A 6 9.00 13.51 5.89
CA ARG A 6 8.50 14.42 6.93
C ARG A 6 7.02 14.74 6.75
N GLN A 7 6.58 14.98 5.51
CA GLN A 7 5.18 15.22 5.19
C GLN A 7 4.30 13.99 5.49
N LEU A 8 4.78 12.79 5.12
CA LEU A 8 4.10 11.53 5.45
C LEU A 8 4.00 11.31 6.97
N GLN A 9 5.07 11.60 7.71
CA GLN A 9 5.06 11.50 9.17
C GLN A 9 4.08 12.50 9.80
N GLY A 10 4.02 13.73 9.29
CA GLY A 10 3.04 14.74 9.71
C GLY A 10 1.61 14.25 9.53
N LEU A 11 1.28 13.75 8.34
CA LEU A 11 -0.04 13.18 8.04
C LEU A 11 -0.36 11.97 8.91
N ALA A 12 0.60 11.08 9.16
CA ALA A 12 0.39 9.92 10.02
C ALA A 12 0.07 10.34 11.46
N ASN A 13 0.72 11.40 11.95
CA ASN A 13 0.45 11.94 13.28
C ASN A 13 -0.95 12.55 13.36
N GLU A 14 -1.39 13.29 12.34
CA GLU A 14 -2.76 13.85 12.29
C GLU A 14 -3.81 12.72 12.25
N LEU A 15 -3.61 11.72 11.39
CA LEU A 15 -4.53 10.59 11.25
C LEU A 15 -4.56 9.68 12.47
N SER A 16 -3.45 9.56 13.22
CA SER A 16 -3.40 8.80 14.47
C SER A 16 -4.28 9.40 15.57
N GLN A 17 -4.50 10.73 15.56
CA GLN A 17 -5.39 11.38 16.52
C GLN A 17 -6.86 11.01 16.29
N VAL A 18 -7.21 10.69 15.05
CA VAL A 18 -8.58 10.34 14.63
C VAL A 18 -8.84 8.83 14.73
N SER A 19 -7.87 8.01 14.33
CA SER A 19 -8.01 6.54 14.25
C SER A 19 -7.61 5.79 15.52
N HIS A 20 -7.01 6.47 16.52
CA HIS A 20 -6.37 5.86 17.70
C HIS A 20 -5.23 4.86 17.40
N ASP A 21 -4.86 4.68 16.13
CA ASP A 21 -3.77 3.82 15.69
C ASP A 21 -2.41 4.50 15.88
N LYS A 22 -1.36 3.72 16.13
CA LYS A 22 -0.01 4.29 16.27
C LYS A 22 0.49 4.79 14.92
N PRO A 23 1.04 6.01 14.81
CA PRO A 23 1.51 6.57 13.54
C PRO A 23 2.61 5.70 12.90
N ALA A 24 3.46 5.07 13.71
CA ALA A 24 4.48 4.15 13.23
C ALA A 24 3.90 2.86 12.60
N GLN A 25 2.77 2.35 13.12
CA GLN A 25 2.10 1.18 12.56
C GLN A 25 1.43 1.51 11.24
N LEU A 26 0.75 2.67 11.15
CA LEU A 26 0.15 3.15 9.92
C LEU A 26 1.19 3.33 8.81
N LEU A 27 2.33 3.95 9.13
CA LEU A 27 3.42 4.11 8.15
C LEU A 27 3.99 2.75 7.74
N ALA A 28 4.26 1.85 8.67
CA ALA A 28 4.76 0.52 8.36
C ALA A 28 3.82 -0.26 7.43
N LEU A 29 2.51 -0.21 7.69
CA LEU A 29 1.50 -0.84 6.84
C LEU A 29 1.43 -0.17 5.46
N THR A 30 1.48 1.16 5.41
CA THR A 30 1.48 1.94 4.17
C THR A 30 2.65 1.56 3.26
N TYR A 31 3.87 1.56 3.79
CA TYR A 31 5.05 1.15 3.02
C TYR A 31 5.00 -0.33 2.64
N ALA A 32 4.48 -1.20 3.50
CA ALA A 32 4.33 -2.62 3.20
C ALA A 32 3.31 -2.86 2.07
N GLY A 33 2.15 -2.20 2.12
CA GLY A 33 1.10 -2.25 1.10
C GLY A 33 1.60 -1.76 -0.24
N PHE A 34 2.21 -0.57 -0.27
CA PHE A 34 2.81 -0.03 -1.49
C PHE A 34 3.87 -0.99 -2.08
N ARG A 35 4.78 -1.51 -1.25
CA ARG A 35 5.84 -2.41 -1.72
C ARG A 35 5.29 -3.73 -2.24
N ALA A 36 4.31 -4.32 -1.55
CA ALA A 36 3.66 -5.56 -1.99
C ALA A 36 2.95 -5.34 -3.34
N TRP A 37 2.18 -4.26 -3.44
CA TRP A 37 1.46 -3.89 -4.66
C TRP A 37 2.41 -3.66 -5.85
N ALA A 38 3.43 -2.80 -5.68
CA ALA A 38 4.39 -2.48 -6.73
C ALA A 38 5.23 -3.70 -7.16
N LYS A 39 5.62 -4.57 -6.22
CA LYS A 39 6.42 -5.79 -6.49
C LYS A 39 5.67 -6.81 -7.35
N VAL A 40 4.35 -6.90 -7.23
CA VAL A 40 3.53 -7.80 -8.06
C VAL A 40 3.53 -7.35 -9.52
N GLY A 41 3.42 -6.05 -9.78
CA GLY A 41 3.39 -5.52 -11.15
C GLY A 41 4.74 -5.14 -11.73
N ASN A 42 5.83 -5.33 -10.99
CA ASN A 42 7.16 -4.79 -11.32
C ASN A 42 7.09 -3.29 -11.67
N LEU A 43 6.31 -2.54 -10.88
CA LEU A 43 6.01 -1.14 -11.14
C LEU A 43 7.11 -0.27 -10.54
N ASN A 44 7.69 0.60 -11.36
CA ASN A 44 8.60 1.64 -10.92
C ASN A 44 7.90 3.00 -11.04
N PHE A 45 7.97 3.78 -9.97
CA PHE A 45 7.36 5.09 -9.88
C PHE A 45 8.42 6.16 -9.65
N PRO A 46 8.28 7.35 -10.27
CA PRO A 46 9.08 8.50 -9.90
C PRO A 46 8.79 8.88 -8.43
N PRO A 47 9.74 9.56 -7.76
CA PRO A 47 9.64 9.86 -6.32
C PRO A 47 8.39 10.66 -5.96
N GLU A 48 7.96 11.60 -6.80
CA GLU A 48 6.74 12.39 -6.55
C GLU A 48 5.50 11.47 -6.56
N ARG A 49 5.38 10.63 -7.59
CA ARG A 49 4.24 9.71 -7.71
C ARG A 49 4.20 8.67 -6.61
N ARG A 50 5.37 8.19 -6.18
CA ARG A 50 5.48 7.30 -5.03
C ARG A 50 4.96 7.98 -3.76
N HIS A 51 5.29 9.26 -3.56
CA HIS A 51 4.83 10.00 -2.40
C HIS A 51 3.31 10.19 -2.40
N GLU A 52 2.71 10.57 -3.53
CA GLU A 52 1.24 10.67 -3.68
C GLU A 52 0.54 9.36 -3.32
N LEU A 53 1.02 8.23 -3.87
CA LEU A 53 0.45 6.91 -3.60
C LEU A 53 0.58 6.53 -2.11
N LEU A 54 1.72 6.83 -1.48
CA LEU A 54 1.90 6.58 -0.05
C LEU A 54 0.93 7.42 0.80
N GLN A 55 0.67 8.68 0.45
CA GLN A 55 -0.32 9.49 1.15
C GLN A 55 -1.75 8.92 1.01
N GLU A 56 -2.11 8.46 -0.19
CA GLU A 56 -3.43 7.87 -0.46
C GLU A 56 -3.64 6.57 0.33
N ILE A 57 -2.65 5.67 0.31
CA ILE A 57 -2.66 4.44 1.10
C ILE A 57 -2.74 4.77 2.59
N LEU A 58 -1.98 5.75 3.07
CA LEU A 58 -1.99 6.14 4.49
C LEU A 58 -3.38 6.62 4.93
N ARG A 59 -4.03 7.47 4.12
CA ARG A 59 -5.40 7.94 4.37
C ARG A 59 -6.39 6.77 4.38
N PHE A 60 -6.26 5.83 3.45
CA PHE A 60 -7.11 4.64 3.39
C PHE A 60 -6.92 3.74 4.62
N CYS A 61 -5.67 3.47 5.02
CA CYS A 61 -5.35 2.67 6.20
C CYS A 61 -5.98 3.25 7.48
N ALA A 62 -5.93 4.57 7.63
CA ALA A 62 -6.52 5.26 8.77
C ALA A 62 -8.06 5.29 8.72
N TYR A 63 -8.65 5.44 7.53
CA TYR A 63 -10.11 5.48 7.35
C TYR A 63 -10.76 4.11 7.60
N GLU A 64 -10.17 3.04 7.08
CA GLU A 64 -10.65 1.67 7.25
C GLU A 64 -10.19 1.01 8.58
N CYS A 65 -9.43 1.75 9.41
CA CYS A 65 -8.82 1.25 10.64
C CYS A 65 -8.08 -0.08 10.43
N LEU A 66 -7.28 -0.20 9.36
CA LEU A 66 -6.62 -1.46 8.99
C LEU A 66 -5.55 -1.91 9.99
N CYS A 67 -5.16 -1.04 10.92
CA CYS A 67 -4.28 -1.38 12.04
C CYS A 67 -5.03 -1.92 13.27
N ALA A 68 -6.36 -1.93 13.26
CA ALA A 68 -7.16 -2.53 14.31
C ALA A 68 -6.89 -4.05 14.43
N CYS A 69 -7.06 -4.59 15.64
CA CYS A 69 -6.77 -5.99 15.98
C CYS A 69 -7.57 -7.03 15.18
N CYS A 70 -8.57 -6.61 14.42
CA CYS A 70 -9.48 -7.45 13.66
C CYS A 70 -8.93 -7.91 12.31
N PHE A 71 -7.87 -7.27 11.80
CA PHE A 71 -7.31 -7.59 10.48
C PHE A 71 -5.99 -8.33 10.60
N SER A 72 -5.86 -9.44 9.86
CA SER A 72 -4.55 -10.02 9.64
C SER A 72 -3.73 -9.07 8.76
N ARG A 73 -2.39 -9.19 8.86
CA ARG A 73 -1.50 -8.39 8.02
C ARG A 73 -1.75 -8.65 6.54
N ASP A 74 -2.07 -9.87 6.15
CA ASP A 74 -2.31 -10.24 4.75
C ASP A 74 -3.63 -9.67 4.24
N ASP A 75 -4.69 -9.66 5.07
CA ASP A 75 -5.97 -9.03 4.73
C ASP A 75 -5.82 -7.53 4.53
N ALA A 76 -5.07 -6.86 5.40
CA ALA A 76 -4.79 -5.43 5.28
C ALA A 76 -4.02 -5.11 3.99
N LEU A 77 -3.03 -5.93 3.62
CA LEU A 77 -2.28 -5.78 2.38
C LEU A 77 -3.16 -6.02 1.15
N GLN A 78 -4.06 -7.01 1.20
CA GLN A 78 -4.99 -7.31 0.11
C GLN A 78 -5.96 -6.15 -0.11
N ARG A 79 -6.55 -5.60 0.96
CA ARG A 79 -7.45 -4.44 0.87
C ARG A 79 -6.77 -3.21 0.28
N ILE A 80 -5.52 -2.95 0.66
CA ILE A 80 -4.72 -1.86 0.07
C ILE A 80 -4.51 -2.12 -1.43
N ALA A 81 -4.21 -3.37 -1.81
CA ALA A 81 -4.02 -3.71 -3.22
C ALA A 81 -5.30 -3.56 -4.04
N ASP A 82 -6.45 -3.97 -3.49
CA ASP A 82 -7.76 -3.86 -4.14
C ASP A 82 -8.16 -2.39 -4.31
N MET A 83 -7.93 -1.56 -3.29
CA MET A 83 -8.14 -0.11 -3.38
C MET A 83 -7.29 0.50 -4.49
N LEU A 84 -5.98 0.18 -4.53
CA LEU A 84 -5.08 0.71 -5.56
C LEU A 84 -5.42 0.21 -6.96
N ASP A 85 -5.87 -1.04 -7.10
CA ASP A 85 -6.29 -1.59 -8.38
C ASP A 85 -7.59 -0.94 -8.88
N GLY A 86 -8.51 -0.61 -7.96
CA GLY A 86 -9.73 0.15 -8.25
C GLY A 86 -9.45 1.60 -8.66
N SER A 87 -8.63 2.32 -7.89
CA SER A 87 -8.25 3.70 -8.17
C SER A 87 -7.37 3.83 -9.42
N TYR A 88 -6.53 2.82 -9.71
CA TYR A 88 -5.58 2.87 -10.81
C TYR A 88 -5.67 1.65 -11.77
N PRO A 89 -6.70 1.63 -12.65
CA PRO A 89 -6.94 0.50 -13.56
C PRO A 89 -5.77 0.18 -14.51
N ARG A 90 -4.96 1.18 -14.87
CA ARG A 90 -3.78 0.99 -15.73
C ARG A 90 -2.71 0.12 -15.06
N TYR A 91 -2.48 0.35 -13.77
CA TYR A 91 -1.52 -0.43 -12.99
C TYR A 91 -2.09 -1.80 -12.63
N ALA A 92 -3.39 -1.89 -12.32
CA ALA A 92 -4.08 -3.16 -12.11
C ALA A 92 -3.92 -4.12 -13.30
N ARG A 93 -4.13 -3.63 -14.54
CA ARG A 93 -3.93 -4.43 -15.76
C ARG A 93 -2.49 -4.92 -15.91
N THR A 94 -1.51 -4.09 -15.57
CA THR A 94 -0.10 -4.46 -15.61
C THR A 94 0.21 -5.54 -14.58
N ARG A 95 -0.30 -5.39 -13.35
CA ARG A 95 -0.19 -6.38 -12.27
C ARG A 95 -0.82 -7.71 -12.66
N ALA A 96 -2.04 -7.71 -13.20
CA ALA A 96 -2.72 -8.91 -13.67
C ALA A 96 -1.92 -9.63 -14.76
N ARG A 97 -1.38 -8.88 -15.74
CA ARG A 97 -0.54 -9.44 -16.81
C ARG A 97 0.77 -10.05 -16.27
N VAL A 98 1.40 -9.42 -15.29
CA VAL A 98 2.65 -9.93 -14.68
C VAL A 98 2.37 -11.13 -13.78
N ALA A 99 1.26 -11.11 -13.03
CA ALA A 99 0.79 -12.24 -12.24
C ALA A 99 0.50 -13.46 -13.13
N GLU A 100 -0.25 -13.28 -14.22
CA GLU A 100 -0.53 -14.34 -15.19
C GLU A 100 0.75 -14.92 -15.80
N ARG A 101 1.75 -14.08 -16.08
CA ARG A 101 3.07 -14.55 -16.53
C ARG A 101 3.80 -15.36 -15.45
N ARG A 102 3.75 -14.95 -14.19
CA ARG A 102 4.35 -15.71 -13.09
C ARG A 102 3.68 -17.07 -12.94
N ASP A 103 2.35 -17.14 -13.06
CA ASP A 103 1.63 -18.42 -13.02
C ASP A 103 1.99 -19.31 -14.22
N ARG A 104 2.23 -18.71 -15.39
CA ARG A 104 2.59 -19.44 -16.63
C ARG A 104 4.04 -19.92 -16.67
N TYR A 105 4.99 -19.20 -16.08
CA TYR A 105 6.43 -19.49 -16.13
C TYR A 105 7.06 -19.92 -14.79
N GLY A 106 6.30 -19.91 -13.70
CA GLY A 106 6.79 -20.10 -12.33
C GLY A 106 5.82 -20.90 -11.49
N ARG A 107 5.54 -22.14 -11.91
CA ARG A 107 4.95 -23.15 -11.03
C ARG A 107 5.99 -23.52 -9.96
N ILE A 108 5.92 -22.89 -8.80
CA ILE A 108 6.15 -23.59 -7.53
C ILE A 108 4.94 -23.29 -6.65
N ARG A 109 3.91 -24.12 -6.82
CA ARG A 109 2.97 -24.41 -5.74
C ARG A 109 3.70 -25.40 -4.83
N CYS A 110 4.12 -24.93 -3.66
CA CYS A 110 4.37 -25.77 -2.49
C CYS A 110 3.46 -25.24 -1.39
#